data_AF-A0A817F078-F1
#
_entry.id   AF-A0A817F078-F1
#
_cell.length_a   1.000
_cell.length_b   1.000
_cell.length_c   1.000
_cell.angle_alpha   90.00
_cell.angle_beta   90.00
_cell.angle_gamma   90.00
#
_symmetry.space_group_name_H-M   'P 1'
#
loop_
_entity.id
_entity.type
_entity.pdbx_description
1 polymer ?
#
loop_
_entity_poly.entity_id
_entity_poly.type
_entity_poly.pdbx_seq_one_letter_code
_entity_poly.pdbx_strand_id
1 'polypeptide(L)'
;MAEGSNGAYRFSDVAGEPIRRLPPLRGYETMPLVSFEEATQPLIPHVPEIEHMVDTIQGNNIQPENGLSADESSSIALYSMEWSPRKNSFYIILNDTLRNSKREALLPPWLKFLRLFLTALSKLSPTGRRTIYRGVKLDLREHYKKGARIVWWGFSSCTTTVEVLENDDFFGKSGTRTLFSIECDTGKNISQHSFYPNEEEILLLPGSEFEVVSSADMGNKFSMIQLKEIVPKFPHIAPVASSKPSMITTTEAATVITKPVAAAVVPKPAPKPKPPVQPVKVSYESKNITDADIQRVIKEAIVQQQCTDLNLSWNKITAEGAVMLAKALRNNTVRNLCYVSLDKKYFEDILISYTSLSEWNHE
;
A
#
# COMPACT_ATOMS: atom_id res chain seq x y z
N MET A 1 16.62 -14.79 20.10
CA MET A 1 17.01 -14.55 18.69
C MET A 1 16.04 -13.54 18.15
N ALA A 2 16.55 -12.36 17.76
CA ALA A 2 15.75 -11.16 17.60
C ALA A 2 14.89 -11.20 16.33
N GLU A 3 13.58 -11.04 16.52
CA GLU A 3 12.59 -10.73 15.49
C GLU A 3 12.85 -9.28 15.04
N GLY A 4 13.54 -9.12 13.91
CA GLY A 4 13.64 -7.84 13.19
C GLY A 4 12.31 -7.50 12.51
N SER A 5 12.01 -6.21 12.32
CA SER A 5 10.69 -5.79 11.86
C SER A 5 10.48 -6.10 10.37
N ASN A 6 9.25 -6.47 10.03
CA ASN A 6 8.96 -7.26 8.83
C ASN A 6 9.06 -6.47 7.49
N GLY A 7 8.57 -5.23 7.39
CA GLY A 7 8.21 -4.56 6.11
C GLY A 7 9.31 -4.22 5.09
N ALA A 8 10.53 -4.68 5.30
CA ALA A 8 11.68 -3.91 4.89
C ALA A 8 12.51 -4.51 3.74
N TYR A 9 12.29 -5.77 3.49
CA TYR A 9 12.98 -6.49 2.44
C TYR A 9 12.22 -6.47 1.08
N ARG A 10 11.04 -5.83 0.97
CA ARG A 10 10.39 -5.59 -0.34
C ARG A 10 11.26 -4.79 -1.32
N PHE A 11 12.25 -4.09 -0.78
CA PHE A 11 13.25 -3.35 -1.53
C PHE A 11 14.45 -4.19 -2.00
N SER A 12 14.59 -5.45 -1.58
CA SER A 12 15.84 -6.22 -1.72
C SER A 12 15.87 -7.29 -2.82
N ASP A 13 14.81 -7.47 -3.62
CA ASP A 13 14.64 -8.64 -4.52
C ASP A 13 15.26 -8.48 -5.93
N VAL A 14 15.87 -7.33 -6.23
CA VAL A 14 16.43 -7.03 -7.57
C VAL A 14 17.56 -7.97 -8.01
N ALA A 15 18.17 -8.70 -7.08
CA ALA A 15 19.20 -9.70 -7.39
C ALA A 15 18.65 -10.90 -8.18
N GLY A 16 17.33 -11.11 -8.18
CA GLY A 16 16.67 -12.12 -9.00
C GLY A 16 16.45 -11.71 -10.45
N GLU A 17 16.80 -10.48 -10.85
CA GLU A 17 16.59 -10.02 -12.23
C GLU A 17 17.43 -10.84 -13.22
N PRO A 18 16.84 -11.37 -14.30
CA PRO A 18 17.56 -12.19 -15.25
C PRO A 18 18.60 -11.38 -16.02
N ILE A 19 19.78 -11.98 -16.21
CA ILE A 19 20.88 -11.40 -16.98
C ILE A 19 20.49 -11.19 -18.46
N ARG A 20 19.54 -12.00 -18.97
CA ARG A 20 19.03 -11.91 -20.34
C ARG A 20 17.68 -11.20 -20.38
N ARG A 21 17.44 -10.44 -21.44
CA ARG A 21 16.11 -9.90 -21.74
C ARG A 21 15.12 -11.04 -21.94
N LEU A 22 13.93 -10.89 -21.37
CA LEU A 22 12.80 -11.78 -21.55
C LEU A 22 11.85 -11.26 -22.65
N PRO A 23 11.04 -12.12 -23.28
CA PRO A 23 9.97 -11.69 -24.18
C PRO A 23 8.96 -10.78 -23.47
N PRO A 24 8.32 -9.78 -24.12
CA PRO A 24 7.37 -8.88 -23.47
C PRO A 24 6.25 -9.59 -22.69
N LEU A 25 5.81 -9.00 -21.58
CA LEU A 25 4.66 -9.50 -20.81
C LEU A 25 3.36 -9.25 -21.58
N ARG A 26 2.61 -10.33 -21.85
CA ARG A 26 1.40 -10.36 -22.68
C ARG A 26 0.33 -11.27 -22.05
N GLY A 27 -0.87 -11.24 -22.63
CA GLY A 27 -2.00 -12.11 -22.30
C GLY A 27 -2.96 -11.54 -21.25
N TYR A 28 -2.52 -10.61 -20.39
CA TYR A 28 -3.42 -9.95 -19.43
C TYR A 28 -4.25 -8.84 -20.09
N GLU A 29 -3.73 -8.22 -21.15
CA GLU A 29 -4.40 -7.11 -21.85
C GLU A 29 -5.72 -7.50 -22.50
N THR A 30 -5.89 -8.79 -22.82
CA THR A 30 -7.12 -9.36 -23.38
C THR A 30 -8.05 -9.96 -22.33
N MET A 31 -7.60 -10.05 -21.07
CA MET A 31 -8.46 -10.54 -19.99
C MET A 31 -9.59 -9.54 -19.68
N PRO A 32 -10.79 -10.02 -19.33
CA PRO A 32 -11.83 -9.14 -18.82
C PRO A 32 -11.35 -8.47 -17.53
N LEU A 33 -11.80 -7.23 -17.31
CA LEU A 33 -11.65 -6.59 -16.01
C LEU A 33 -12.70 -7.21 -15.07
N VAL A 34 -12.24 -7.81 -13.98
CA VAL A 34 -13.06 -8.57 -13.03
C VAL A 34 -12.91 -8.01 -11.61
N SER A 35 -13.73 -8.48 -10.66
CA SER A 35 -13.61 -8.08 -9.25
C SER A 35 -12.29 -8.55 -8.64
N PHE A 36 -11.92 -7.96 -7.50
CA PHE A 36 -10.72 -8.35 -6.77
C PHE A 36 -10.75 -9.83 -6.37
N GLU A 37 -11.88 -10.31 -5.87
CA GLU A 37 -12.09 -11.71 -5.49
C GLU A 37 -11.88 -12.65 -6.69
N GLU A 38 -12.54 -12.38 -7.82
CA GLU A 38 -12.42 -13.20 -9.03
C GLU A 38 -10.98 -13.16 -9.61
N ALA A 39 -10.30 -12.02 -9.50
CA ALA A 39 -8.92 -11.86 -9.93
C ALA A 39 -7.94 -12.72 -9.11
N THR A 40 -8.24 -12.95 -7.83
CA THR A 40 -7.42 -13.75 -6.92
C THR A 40 -7.75 -15.24 -6.91
N GLN A 41 -8.95 -15.64 -7.36
CA GLN A 41 -9.40 -17.04 -7.33
C GLN A 41 -8.40 -18.03 -7.98
N PRO A 42 -7.82 -17.76 -9.16
CA PRO A 42 -6.86 -18.68 -9.77
C PRO A 42 -5.53 -18.80 -9.02
N LEU A 43 -5.25 -17.89 -8.08
CA LEU A 43 -3.99 -17.83 -7.34
C LEU A 43 -4.01 -18.64 -6.04
N ILE A 44 -5.17 -19.11 -5.58
CA ILE A 44 -5.34 -19.96 -4.40
C ILE A 44 -4.35 -21.14 -4.34
N PRO A 45 -4.15 -21.94 -5.41
CA PRO A 45 -3.20 -23.05 -5.37
C PRO A 45 -1.71 -22.62 -5.45
N HIS A 46 -1.43 -21.33 -5.66
CA HIS A 46 -0.08 -20.81 -5.94
C HIS A 46 0.45 -19.85 -4.88
N VAL A 47 -0.45 -19.15 -4.16
CA VAL A 47 -0.10 -18.14 -3.16
C VAL A 47 -0.64 -18.60 -1.81
N PRO A 48 0.22 -19.00 -0.86
CA PRO A 48 -0.20 -19.45 0.45
C PRO A 48 -1.02 -18.38 1.18
N GLU A 49 -2.12 -18.80 1.81
CA GLU A 49 -2.99 -17.96 2.65
C GLU A 49 -3.66 -16.78 1.92
N ILE A 50 -3.67 -16.78 0.58
CA ILE A 50 -4.24 -15.68 -0.19
C ILE A 50 -5.70 -15.39 0.17
N GLU A 51 -6.51 -16.43 0.44
CA GLU A 51 -7.92 -16.26 0.83
C GLU A 51 -8.07 -15.45 2.13
N HIS A 52 -7.22 -15.72 3.13
CA HIS A 52 -7.22 -14.98 4.38
C HIS A 52 -6.78 -13.51 4.19
N MET A 53 -5.81 -13.27 3.30
CA MET A 53 -5.33 -11.92 3.01
C MET A 53 -6.36 -11.12 2.20
N VAL A 54 -7.07 -11.77 1.28
CA VAL A 54 -8.20 -11.19 0.54
C VAL A 54 -9.32 -10.76 1.50
N ASP A 55 -9.72 -11.65 2.42
CA ASP A 55 -10.73 -11.33 3.46
C ASP A 55 -10.28 -10.16 4.34
N THR A 56 -9.00 -10.15 4.76
CA THR A 56 -8.43 -9.04 5.55
C THR A 56 -8.54 -7.70 4.82
N ILE A 57 -8.22 -7.66 3.54
CA ILE A 57 -8.27 -6.43 2.72
C ILE A 57 -9.72 -5.97 2.53
N GLN A 58 -10.64 -6.90 2.28
CA GLN A 58 -12.06 -6.59 2.16
C GLN A 58 -12.63 -6.04 3.48
N GLY A 59 -12.26 -6.62 4.62
CA GLY A 59 -12.66 -6.16 5.94
C GLY A 59 -12.17 -4.74 6.29
N ASN A 60 -11.01 -4.34 5.76
CA ASN A 60 -10.43 -3.02 5.99
C ASN A 60 -11.17 -1.88 5.27
N ASN A 61 -12.10 -2.17 4.34
CA ASN A 61 -12.91 -1.17 3.63
C ASN A 61 -12.08 -0.01 3.07
N ILE A 62 -11.03 -0.34 2.31
CA ILE A 62 -10.13 0.65 1.70
C ILE A 62 -10.95 1.64 0.87
N GLN A 63 -10.85 2.91 1.21
CA GLN A 63 -11.60 3.96 0.53
C GLN A 63 -10.92 4.27 -0.80
N PRO A 64 -11.62 4.08 -1.94
CA PRO A 64 -11.03 4.38 -3.23
C PRO A 64 -10.79 5.88 -3.41
N GLU A 65 -9.61 6.20 -3.92
CA GLU A 65 -9.16 7.54 -4.29
C GLU A 65 -8.56 7.55 -5.71
N ASN A 66 -8.24 8.74 -6.23
CA ASN A 66 -7.61 8.95 -7.54
C ASN A 66 -8.36 8.32 -8.73
N GLY A 67 -9.67 8.10 -8.61
CA GLY A 67 -10.50 7.48 -9.65
C GLY A 67 -10.37 5.95 -9.75
N LEU A 68 -9.77 5.30 -8.76
CA LEU A 68 -9.75 3.84 -8.66
C LEU A 68 -11.10 3.32 -8.16
N SER A 69 -11.44 2.08 -8.51
CA SER A 69 -12.50 1.32 -7.84
C SER A 69 -12.01 0.71 -6.52
N ALA A 70 -12.93 0.20 -5.71
CA ALA A 70 -12.58 -0.56 -4.51
C ALA A 70 -11.76 -1.82 -4.84
N ASP A 71 -12.08 -2.50 -5.95
CA ASP A 71 -11.34 -3.67 -6.42
C ASP A 71 -9.90 -3.31 -6.85
N GLU A 72 -9.76 -2.20 -7.57
CA GLU A 72 -8.46 -1.69 -8.01
C GLU A 72 -7.58 -1.28 -6.82
N SER A 73 -8.16 -0.58 -5.85
CA SER A 73 -7.46 -0.18 -4.62
C SER A 73 -7.06 -1.41 -3.78
N SER A 74 -7.96 -2.38 -3.66
CA SER A 74 -7.70 -3.66 -2.98
C SER A 74 -6.56 -4.45 -3.64
N SER A 75 -6.45 -4.42 -4.97
CA SER A 75 -5.35 -5.07 -5.69
C SER A 75 -3.97 -4.46 -5.35
N ILE A 76 -3.92 -3.14 -5.16
CA ILE A 76 -2.70 -2.45 -4.72
C ILE A 76 -2.38 -2.80 -3.26
N ALA A 77 -3.38 -2.81 -2.40
CA ALA A 77 -3.23 -3.20 -1.00
C ALA A 77 -2.67 -4.62 -0.88
N LEU A 78 -3.23 -5.59 -1.61
CA LEU A 78 -2.75 -6.98 -1.62
C LEU A 78 -1.30 -7.09 -2.07
N TYR A 79 -0.94 -6.35 -3.12
CA TYR A 79 0.44 -6.33 -3.60
C TYR A 79 1.39 -5.80 -2.50
N SER A 80 1.04 -4.69 -1.85
CA SER A 80 1.91 -4.07 -0.82
C SER A 80 1.93 -4.80 0.53
N MET A 81 0.94 -5.67 0.79
CA MET A 81 0.80 -6.37 2.07
C MET A 81 1.91 -7.40 2.25
N GLU A 82 2.52 -7.41 3.43
CA GLU A 82 3.48 -8.43 3.82
C GLU A 82 2.91 -9.31 4.92
N TRP A 83 3.12 -10.61 4.80
CA TRP A 83 2.68 -11.59 5.81
C TRP A 83 3.74 -12.66 6.08
N SER A 84 3.61 -13.32 7.24
CA SER A 84 4.57 -14.30 7.73
C SER A 84 4.17 -15.73 7.35
N PRO A 85 5.10 -16.59 6.91
CA PRO A 85 6.51 -16.29 6.68
C PRO A 85 6.67 -15.43 5.42
N ARG A 86 7.55 -14.43 5.51
CA ARG A 86 7.69 -13.39 4.50
C ARG A 86 7.74 -13.88 3.05
N LYS A 87 8.50 -14.94 2.77
CA LYS A 87 8.62 -15.56 1.43
C LYS A 87 7.28 -15.95 0.78
N ASN A 88 6.21 -16.06 1.56
CA ASN A 88 4.86 -16.36 1.10
C ASN A 88 4.08 -15.11 0.67
N SER A 89 4.60 -13.90 0.94
CA SER A 89 3.93 -12.64 0.62
C SER A 89 3.69 -12.48 -0.88
N PHE A 90 2.54 -11.91 -1.23
CA PHE A 90 2.05 -11.80 -2.60
C PHE A 90 3.10 -11.24 -3.58
N TYR A 91 3.69 -10.10 -3.24
CA TYR A 91 4.65 -9.42 -4.12
C TYR A 91 5.90 -10.25 -4.39
N ILE A 92 6.36 -11.06 -3.43
CA ILE A 92 7.54 -11.90 -3.60
C ILE A 92 7.26 -12.95 -4.67
N ILE A 93 6.15 -13.69 -4.51
CA ILE A 93 5.78 -14.76 -5.43
C ILE A 93 5.48 -14.20 -6.84
N LEU A 94 4.78 -13.06 -6.91
CA LEU A 94 4.51 -12.41 -8.19
C LEU A 94 5.81 -11.95 -8.86
N ASN A 95 6.68 -11.23 -8.16
CA ASN A 95 7.91 -10.72 -8.76
C ASN A 95 8.87 -11.85 -9.15
N ASP A 96 8.95 -12.93 -8.37
CA ASP A 96 9.71 -14.13 -8.74
C ASP A 96 9.14 -14.79 -10.00
N THR A 97 7.81 -14.85 -10.12
CA THR A 97 7.13 -15.34 -11.33
C THR A 97 7.48 -14.47 -12.54
N LEU A 98 7.45 -13.14 -12.38
CA LEU A 98 7.76 -12.20 -13.45
C LEU A 98 9.22 -12.24 -13.90
N ARG A 99 10.16 -12.52 -12.99
CA ARG A 99 11.60 -12.64 -13.30
C ARG A 99 11.97 -14.00 -13.88
N ASN A 100 11.11 -15.01 -13.75
CA ASN A 100 11.40 -16.36 -14.20
C ASN A 100 11.57 -16.43 -15.73
N SER A 101 12.64 -17.08 -16.20
CA SER A 101 12.90 -17.26 -17.64
C SER A 101 11.84 -18.11 -18.34
N LYS A 102 11.08 -18.92 -17.59
CA LYS A 102 9.95 -19.74 -18.06
C LYS A 102 8.59 -19.17 -17.65
N ARG A 103 8.52 -17.87 -17.35
CA ARG A 103 7.30 -17.21 -16.85
C ARG A 103 6.06 -17.42 -17.70
N GLU A 104 6.19 -17.62 -19.01
CA GLU A 104 5.03 -17.88 -19.90
C GLU A 104 4.18 -19.06 -19.42
N ALA A 105 4.79 -20.11 -18.86
CA ALA A 105 4.06 -21.26 -18.31
C ALA A 105 3.49 -20.99 -16.91
N LEU A 106 4.02 -20.01 -16.19
CA LEU A 106 3.66 -19.68 -14.81
C LEU A 106 2.61 -18.56 -14.72
N LEU A 107 2.53 -17.72 -15.75
CA LEU A 107 1.66 -16.54 -15.80
C LEU A 107 0.16 -16.80 -15.91
N PRO A 108 -0.37 -17.89 -16.49
CA PRO A 108 -1.81 -18.04 -16.73
C PRO A 108 -2.70 -17.76 -15.50
N PRO A 109 -2.39 -18.25 -14.28
CA PRO A 109 -3.15 -17.92 -13.07
C PRO A 109 -3.12 -16.43 -12.69
N TRP A 110 -2.08 -15.70 -13.08
CA TRP A 110 -1.86 -14.29 -12.73
C TRP A 110 -2.53 -13.31 -13.69
N LEU A 111 -2.97 -13.74 -14.87
CA LEU A 111 -3.38 -12.81 -15.93
C LEU A 111 -4.60 -11.95 -15.52
N LYS A 112 -5.57 -12.51 -14.77
CA LYS A 112 -6.71 -11.73 -14.26
C LYS A 112 -6.27 -10.69 -13.22
N PHE A 113 -5.41 -11.08 -12.28
CA PHE A 113 -4.85 -10.17 -11.28
C PHE A 113 -4.01 -9.07 -11.94
N LEU A 114 -3.11 -9.43 -12.86
CA LEU A 114 -2.29 -8.46 -13.61
C LEU A 114 -3.16 -7.50 -14.41
N ARG A 115 -4.27 -7.97 -15.01
CA ARG A 115 -5.23 -7.10 -15.68
C ARG A 115 -5.80 -6.05 -14.72
N LEU A 116 -6.32 -6.46 -13.57
CA LEU A 116 -6.90 -5.56 -12.57
C LEU A 116 -5.84 -4.58 -12.03
N PHE A 117 -4.70 -5.12 -11.59
CA PHE A 117 -3.64 -4.36 -10.94
C PHE A 117 -2.98 -3.34 -11.88
N LEU A 118 -2.66 -3.74 -13.13
CA LEU A 118 -2.10 -2.80 -14.11
C LEU A 118 -3.13 -1.76 -14.58
N THR A 119 -4.44 -2.10 -14.57
CA THR A 119 -5.50 -1.10 -14.78
C THR A 119 -5.48 -0.06 -13.67
N ALA A 120 -5.43 -0.49 -12.40
CA ALA A 120 -5.34 0.40 -11.25
C ALA A 120 -4.14 1.36 -11.36
N LEU A 121 -2.94 0.81 -11.58
CA LEU A 121 -1.71 1.60 -11.70
C LEU A 121 -1.70 2.55 -12.91
N SER A 122 -2.41 2.20 -13.99
CA SER A 122 -2.54 3.08 -15.16
C SER A 122 -3.34 4.36 -14.89
N LYS A 123 -4.27 4.32 -13.93
CA LYS A 123 -5.09 5.47 -13.52
C LYS A 123 -4.33 6.43 -12.60
N LEU A 124 -3.33 5.94 -11.88
CA LEU A 124 -2.48 6.77 -11.03
C LEU A 124 -1.59 7.66 -11.90
N SER A 125 -1.50 8.95 -11.54
CA SER A 125 -0.60 9.87 -12.22
C SER A 125 0.85 9.48 -11.95
N PRO A 126 1.75 9.52 -12.96
CA PRO A 126 3.18 9.40 -12.70
C PRO A 126 3.65 10.48 -11.72
N THR A 127 4.67 10.18 -10.94
CA THR A 127 5.27 11.15 -9.99
C THR A 127 5.96 12.34 -10.68
N GLY A 128 6.10 12.29 -12.01
CA GLY A 128 6.94 13.20 -12.77
C GLY A 128 8.42 12.92 -12.58
N ARG A 129 9.26 13.68 -13.28
CA ARG A 129 10.72 13.54 -13.24
C ARG A 129 11.24 13.81 -11.84
N ARG A 130 11.74 12.77 -11.18
CA ARG A 130 12.41 12.91 -9.88
C ARG A 130 13.40 11.78 -9.63
N THR A 131 14.25 11.99 -8.63
CA THR A 131 15.09 10.92 -8.10
C THR A 131 14.30 10.11 -7.08
N ILE A 132 14.27 8.79 -7.25
CA ILE A 132 13.77 7.82 -6.28
C ILE A 132 14.89 6.86 -5.88
N TYR A 133 14.71 6.19 -4.75
CA TYR A 133 15.73 5.36 -4.14
C TYR A 133 15.22 3.94 -3.85
N ARG A 134 16.09 2.96 -4.02
CA ARG A 134 15.84 1.56 -3.66
C ARG A 134 17.09 0.97 -2.98
N GLY A 135 16.92 0.45 -1.77
CA GLY A 135 18.00 -0.17 -1.01
C GLY A 135 17.97 -1.70 -1.08
N VAL A 136 19.12 -2.34 -1.29
CA VAL A 136 19.26 -3.80 -1.37
C VAL A 136 20.42 -4.26 -0.49
N LYS A 137 20.22 -5.34 0.28
CA LYS A 137 21.24 -5.93 1.18
C LYS A 137 22.20 -6.90 0.46
N LEU A 138 22.68 -6.51 -0.72
CA LEU A 138 23.64 -7.26 -1.54
C LEU A 138 24.58 -6.28 -2.26
N ASP A 139 25.75 -6.73 -2.72
CA ASP A 139 26.60 -5.97 -3.64
C ASP A 139 26.26 -6.35 -5.08
N LEU A 140 25.77 -5.39 -5.85
CA LEU A 140 25.30 -5.62 -7.22
C LEU A 140 26.19 -4.99 -8.27
N ARG A 141 27.31 -4.35 -7.90
CA ARG A 141 28.16 -3.60 -8.86
C ARG A 141 28.62 -4.43 -10.06
N GLU A 142 28.83 -5.73 -9.88
CA GLU A 142 29.22 -6.63 -10.97
C GLU A 142 28.16 -6.76 -12.08
N HIS A 143 26.88 -6.57 -11.75
CA HIS A 143 25.78 -6.69 -12.71
C HIS A 143 25.42 -5.35 -13.38
N TYR A 144 25.91 -4.23 -12.84
CA TYR A 144 25.54 -2.87 -13.25
C TYR A 144 26.77 -2.10 -13.67
N LYS A 145 27.25 -2.38 -14.89
CA LYS A 145 28.38 -1.69 -15.50
C LYS A 145 27.90 -0.41 -16.20
N LYS A 146 28.65 0.68 -16.07
CA LYS A 146 28.33 1.99 -16.68
C LYS A 146 28.05 1.86 -18.18
N GLY A 147 26.99 2.52 -18.65
CA GLY A 147 26.52 2.49 -20.04
C GLY A 147 25.70 1.24 -20.41
N ALA A 148 25.61 0.24 -19.52
CA ALA A 148 24.76 -0.92 -19.77
C ALA A 148 23.28 -0.54 -19.72
N ARG A 149 22.47 -1.23 -20.52
CA ARG A 149 21.01 -1.16 -20.47
C ARG A 149 20.46 -2.39 -19.77
N ILE A 150 19.65 -2.16 -18.75
CA ILE A 150 19.06 -3.20 -17.90
C ILE A 150 17.54 -3.10 -17.95
N VAL A 151 16.86 -4.21 -17.65
CA VAL A 151 15.40 -4.24 -17.51
C VAL A 151 15.08 -4.86 -16.16
N TRP A 152 14.20 -4.22 -15.40
CA TRP A 152 13.63 -4.80 -14.19
C TRP A 152 12.28 -5.42 -14.54
N TRP A 153 12.19 -6.74 -14.51
CA TRP A 153 11.02 -7.50 -14.92
C TRP A 153 9.99 -7.66 -13.81
N GLY A 154 10.39 -7.57 -12.55
CA GLY A 154 9.44 -7.46 -11.43
C GLY A 154 8.96 -6.03 -11.22
N PHE A 155 7.88 -5.87 -10.46
CA PHE A 155 7.54 -4.58 -9.88
C PHE A 155 8.63 -4.17 -8.88
N SER A 156 8.98 -2.89 -8.84
CA SER A 156 10.07 -2.41 -7.97
C SER A 156 9.60 -1.28 -7.07
N SER A 157 9.45 -1.59 -5.78
CA SER A 157 9.16 -0.62 -4.73
C SER A 157 10.35 0.33 -4.54
N CYS A 158 10.09 1.63 -4.48
CA CYS A 158 11.07 2.68 -4.25
C CYS A 158 10.52 3.69 -3.24
N THR A 159 11.38 4.54 -2.72
CA THR A 159 11.00 5.67 -1.84
C THR A 159 11.57 6.98 -2.39
N THR A 160 10.97 8.10 -2.02
CA THR A 160 11.46 9.44 -2.40
C THR A 160 12.44 10.03 -1.39
N THR A 161 12.50 9.48 -0.19
CA THR A 161 13.28 9.96 0.95
C THR A 161 14.34 8.94 1.34
N VAL A 162 15.58 9.38 1.55
CA VAL A 162 16.68 8.47 1.92
C VAL A 162 16.57 8.04 3.39
N GLU A 163 15.87 8.83 4.21
CA GLU A 163 15.63 8.61 5.64
C GLU A 163 14.95 7.26 5.91
N VAL A 164 14.00 6.86 5.06
CA VAL A 164 13.32 5.56 5.14
C VAL A 164 14.31 4.39 5.01
N LEU A 165 15.44 4.60 4.33
CA LEU A 165 16.48 3.59 4.14
C LEU A 165 17.44 3.50 5.34
N GLU A 166 17.40 4.44 6.29
CA GLU A 166 18.21 4.30 7.52
C GLU A 166 17.73 3.17 8.42
N ASN A 167 16.46 2.78 8.31
CA ASN A 167 15.91 1.70 9.09
C ASN A 167 16.62 0.38 8.70
N ASP A 168 17.14 -0.30 9.73
CA ASP A 168 17.96 -1.52 9.62
C ASP A 168 17.23 -2.67 8.95
N ASP A 169 15.91 -2.67 9.00
CA ASP A 169 15.13 -3.67 8.31
C ASP A 169 15.23 -3.46 6.80
N PHE A 170 15.30 -2.21 6.30
CA PHE A 170 15.22 -1.89 4.86
C PHE A 170 16.59 -1.98 4.19
N PHE A 171 17.49 -1.12 4.65
CA PHE A 171 18.82 -0.98 4.09
C PHE A 171 19.84 -0.89 5.22
N GLY A 172 19.58 -0.05 6.21
CA GLY A 172 20.36 0.02 7.43
C GLY A 172 21.73 0.63 7.25
N LYS A 173 22.50 0.65 8.34
CA LYS A 173 23.81 1.32 8.39
C LYS A 173 24.99 0.36 8.24
N SER A 174 24.76 -0.94 8.19
CA SER A 174 25.81 -1.96 8.19
C SER A 174 25.55 -3.11 7.21
N GLY A 175 26.56 -3.96 7.00
CA GLY A 175 26.47 -5.09 6.08
C GLY A 175 26.68 -4.71 4.61
N THR A 176 26.79 -5.75 3.77
CA THR A 176 26.93 -5.58 2.32
C THR A 176 25.63 -5.08 1.72
N ARG A 177 25.66 -3.93 1.04
CA ARG A 177 24.45 -3.28 0.55
C ARG A 177 24.69 -2.35 -0.64
N THR A 178 23.68 -2.24 -1.50
CA THR A 178 23.65 -1.39 -2.69
C THR A 178 22.48 -0.43 -2.62
N LEU A 179 22.74 0.87 -2.75
CA LEU A 179 21.72 1.91 -2.94
C LEU A 179 21.58 2.22 -4.43
N PHE A 180 20.38 2.08 -4.95
CA PHE A 180 20.01 2.63 -6.26
C PHE A 180 19.51 4.05 -6.10
N SER A 181 20.07 4.97 -6.88
CA SER A 181 19.53 6.31 -7.11
C SER A 181 19.05 6.37 -8.55
N ILE A 182 17.76 6.60 -8.75
CA ILE A 182 17.08 6.38 -10.02
C ILE A 182 16.42 7.68 -10.46
N GLU A 183 16.88 8.26 -11.57
CA GLU A 183 16.13 9.31 -12.29
C GLU A 183 14.95 8.63 -13.00
N CYS A 184 13.73 8.88 -12.53
CA CYS A 184 12.52 8.21 -12.98
C CYS A 184 11.43 9.22 -13.34
N ASP A 185 10.71 8.95 -14.43
CA ASP A 185 9.57 9.72 -14.91
C ASP A 185 8.23 8.97 -14.67
N THR A 186 8.24 7.63 -14.67
CA THR A 186 7.01 6.81 -14.75
C THR A 186 6.50 6.23 -13.43
N GLY A 187 7.24 6.38 -12.33
CA GLY A 187 6.91 5.83 -11.02
C GLY A 187 5.50 6.21 -10.56
N LYS A 188 4.82 5.28 -9.87
CA LYS A 188 3.45 5.45 -9.37
C LYS A 188 3.48 5.57 -7.86
N ASN A 189 3.02 6.68 -7.32
CA ASN A 189 2.78 6.76 -5.88
C ASN A 189 1.56 5.89 -5.54
N ILE A 190 1.76 4.85 -4.73
CA ILE A 190 0.69 3.94 -4.31
C ILE A 190 0.32 4.08 -2.84
N SER A 191 0.85 5.09 -2.15
CA SER A 191 0.76 5.21 -0.68
C SER A 191 -0.69 5.29 -0.20
N GLN A 192 -1.58 5.93 -0.96
CA GLN A 192 -3.00 6.07 -0.60
C GLN A 192 -3.79 4.75 -0.69
N HIS A 193 -3.26 3.76 -1.40
CA HIS A 193 -3.90 2.46 -1.65
C HIS A 193 -3.09 1.28 -1.08
N SER A 194 -1.92 1.56 -0.52
CA SER A 194 -1.04 0.58 0.09
C SER A 194 -1.59 0.13 1.44
N PHE A 195 -1.29 -1.12 1.80
CA PHE A 195 -1.52 -1.65 3.14
C PHE A 195 -0.66 -0.92 4.20
N TYR A 196 0.41 -0.24 3.77
CA TYR A 196 1.29 0.56 4.61
C TYR A 196 1.46 2.00 4.06
N PRO A 197 0.47 2.89 4.28
CA PRO A 197 0.47 4.23 3.69
C PRO A 197 1.67 5.12 4.07
N ASN A 198 2.29 4.87 5.23
CA ASN A 198 3.37 5.67 5.77
C ASN A 198 4.72 5.49 5.06
N GLU A 199 4.84 4.48 4.19
CA GLU A 199 6.12 4.17 3.55
C GLU A 199 6.37 4.99 2.27
N GLU A 200 5.44 5.88 1.91
CA GLU A 200 5.49 6.76 0.74
C GLU A 200 5.94 6.03 -0.55
N GLU A 201 5.43 4.81 -0.72
CA GLU A 201 5.92 3.89 -1.74
C GLU A 201 5.67 4.41 -3.15
N ILE A 202 6.75 4.48 -3.92
CA ILE A 202 6.73 4.70 -5.37
C ILE A 202 6.98 3.36 -6.04
N LEU A 203 6.00 2.86 -6.79
CA LEU A 203 6.08 1.60 -7.50
C LEU A 203 6.48 1.82 -8.95
N LEU A 204 7.54 1.12 -9.38
CA LEU A 204 7.91 0.99 -10.80
C LEU A 204 7.23 -0.23 -11.40
N LEU A 205 6.76 -0.10 -12.64
CA LEU A 205 6.09 -1.17 -13.36
C LEU A 205 7.09 -2.25 -13.84
N PRO A 206 6.64 -3.50 -14.02
CA PRO A 206 7.46 -4.55 -14.61
C PRO A 206 7.87 -4.15 -16.03
N GLY A 207 9.08 -4.55 -16.42
CA GLY A 207 9.65 -4.20 -17.70
C GLY A 207 10.18 -2.76 -17.79
N SER A 208 10.36 -2.05 -16.68
CA SER A 208 11.04 -0.75 -16.68
C SER A 208 12.49 -0.90 -17.16
N GLU A 209 12.91 -0.08 -18.12
CA GLU A 209 14.26 -0.13 -18.72
C GLU A 209 15.11 1.04 -18.22
N PHE A 210 16.37 0.78 -17.89
CA PHE A 210 17.29 1.79 -17.36
C PHE A 210 18.64 1.74 -18.05
N GLU A 211 19.29 2.89 -18.15
CA GLU A 211 20.73 3.01 -18.40
C GLU A 211 21.48 3.15 -17.07
N VAL A 212 22.57 2.40 -16.92
CA VAL A 212 23.48 2.54 -15.78
C VAL A 212 24.37 3.77 -15.98
N VAL A 213 24.11 4.83 -15.24
CA VAL A 213 24.86 6.09 -15.32
C VAL A 213 26.21 5.97 -14.61
N SER A 214 26.22 5.37 -13.42
CA SER A 214 27.42 5.17 -12.62
C SER A 214 27.26 4.01 -11.64
N SER A 215 28.39 3.46 -11.18
CA SER A 215 28.46 2.41 -10.17
C SER A 215 29.76 2.60 -9.40
N ALA A 216 29.68 2.70 -8.08
CA ALA A 216 30.85 3.04 -7.26
C ALA A 216 30.80 2.39 -5.86
N ASP A 217 31.99 2.10 -5.34
CA ASP A 217 32.19 1.70 -3.93
C ASP A 217 32.18 2.92 -3.04
N MET A 218 31.31 2.94 -2.04
CA MET A 218 31.22 4.03 -1.06
C MET A 218 31.97 3.69 0.24
N GLY A 219 32.70 2.57 0.28
CA GLY A 219 33.36 2.05 1.47
C GLY A 219 32.37 1.31 2.39
N ASN A 220 32.87 0.66 3.44
CA ASN A 220 32.04 -0.01 4.46
C ASN A 220 31.03 -1.05 3.89
N LYS A 221 31.42 -1.75 2.82
CA LYS A 221 30.58 -2.71 2.09
C LYS A 221 29.29 -2.08 1.54
N PHE A 222 29.28 -0.77 1.36
CA PHE A 222 28.20 -0.01 0.77
C PHE A 222 28.60 0.41 -0.64
N SER A 223 27.74 0.13 -1.62
CA SER A 223 27.88 0.61 -2.99
C SER A 223 26.68 1.46 -3.40
N MET A 224 26.92 2.39 -4.33
CA MET A 224 25.87 3.21 -4.94
C MET A 224 25.87 2.99 -6.45
N ILE A 225 24.67 2.81 -7.01
CA ILE A 225 24.43 2.67 -8.44
C ILE A 225 23.44 3.74 -8.86
N GLN A 226 23.81 4.52 -9.88
CA GLN A 226 22.92 5.51 -10.47
C GLN A 226 22.30 4.96 -11.76
N LEU A 227 20.98 5.04 -11.83
CA LEU A 227 20.18 4.61 -12.97
C LEU A 227 19.44 5.82 -13.54
N LYS A 228 19.26 5.79 -14.86
CA LYS A 228 18.35 6.68 -15.56
C LYS A 228 17.32 5.87 -16.31
N GLU A 229 16.05 6.10 -16.03
CA GLU A 229 14.96 5.47 -16.78
C GLU A 229 15.03 5.87 -18.25
N ILE A 230 14.87 4.90 -19.14
CA ILE A 230 14.86 5.11 -20.58
C ILE A 230 13.60 4.51 -21.20
N VAL A 231 13.07 5.19 -22.21
CA VAL A 231 11.92 4.68 -22.96
C VAL A 231 12.40 3.56 -23.89
N PRO A 232 11.88 2.33 -23.75
CA PRO A 232 12.31 1.23 -24.60
C PRO A 232 11.78 1.43 -26.03
N LYS A 233 12.54 0.94 -27.03
CA LYS A 233 12.11 0.99 -28.44
C LYS A 233 10.78 0.27 -28.68
N PHE A 234 10.57 -0.83 -27.95
CA PHE A 234 9.33 -1.59 -27.95
C PHE A 234 8.85 -1.77 -26.51
N PRO A 235 7.55 -1.60 -26.23
CA PRO A 235 7.03 -1.79 -24.88
C PRO A 235 7.28 -3.22 -24.36
N HIS A 236 7.87 -3.32 -23.17
CA HIS A 236 8.11 -4.59 -22.48
C HIS A 236 6.85 -5.18 -21.84
N ILE A 237 5.79 -4.38 -21.72
CA ILE A 237 4.46 -4.77 -21.24
C ILE A 237 3.39 -4.28 -22.23
N ALA A 238 2.27 -4.99 -22.34
CA ALA A 238 1.13 -4.54 -23.14
C ALA A 238 0.45 -3.29 -22.51
N PRO A 239 0.00 -2.32 -23.32
CA PRO A 239 -0.80 -1.23 -22.79
C PRO A 239 -2.15 -1.76 -22.32
N VAL A 240 -2.60 -1.32 -21.15
CA VAL A 240 -3.97 -1.53 -20.68
C VAL A 240 -4.83 -0.43 -21.27
N ALA A 241 -5.88 -0.78 -22.03
CA ALA A 241 -6.83 0.21 -22.51
C ALA A 241 -7.56 0.84 -21.32
N SER A 242 -7.45 2.17 -21.16
CA SER A 242 -8.26 2.91 -20.19
C SER A 242 -9.71 2.83 -20.64
N SER A 243 -10.55 2.06 -19.96
CA SER A 243 -11.99 2.17 -20.13
C SER A 243 -12.42 3.55 -19.61
N LYS A 244 -12.65 4.50 -20.51
CA LYS A 244 -13.48 5.65 -20.16
C LYS A 244 -14.87 5.11 -19.80
N PRO A 245 -15.55 5.64 -18.77
CA PRO A 245 -16.95 5.32 -18.55
C PRO A 245 -17.74 5.85 -19.75
N SER A 246 -18.18 4.95 -20.64
CA SER A 246 -19.13 5.31 -21.69
C SER A 246 -20.44 5.69 -21.02
N MET A 247 -20.70 7.00 -20.95
CA MET A 247 -22.06 7.49 -20.84
C MET A 247 -22.81 7.03 -22.09
N ILE A 248 -23.65 6.01 -21.94
CA ILE A 248 -24.65 5.68 -22.94
C ILE A 248 -25.72 6.76 -22.82
N THR A 249 -25.63 7.75 -23.70
CA THR A 249 -26.71 8.70 -23.96
C THR A 249 -27.83 7.95 -24.65
N THR A 250 -28.82 7.48 -23.88
CA THR A 250 -30.06 6.97 -24.46
C THR A 250 -30.83 8.17 -25.00
N THR A 251 -30.82 8.32 -26.32
CA THR A 251 -31.75 9.19 -27.04
C THR A 251 -32.60 8.29 -27.91
N GLU A 252 -33.86 8.09 -27.56
CA GLU A 252 -34.94 8.05 -28.54
C GLU A 252 -36.32 8.10 -27.86
N ALA A 253 -37.19 8.88 -28.48
CA ALA A 253 -38.45 9.37 -27.96
C ALA A 253 -39.64 8.48 -28.36
N ALA A 254 -40.53 8.29 -27.39
CA ALA A 254 -41.99 8.17 -27.44
C ALA A 254 -42.68 7.45 -28.63
N THR A 255 -43.50 6.43 -28.32
CA THR A 255 -44.95 6.51 -28.60
C THR A 255 -45.74 5.59 -27.65
N VAL A 256 -46.82 6.14 -27.09
CA VAL A 256 -47.78 5.53 -26.15
C VAL A 256 -48.91 4.83 -26.90
N ILE A 257 -49.23 3.58 -26.57
CA ILE A 257 -50.56 2.99 -26.75
C ILE A 257 -50.94 2.18 -25.49
N THR A 258 -52.09 2.56 -24.93
CA THR A 258 -52.88 2.02 -23.79
C THR A 258 -53.31 0.56 -23.99
N LYS A 259 -53.58 -0.35 -23.02
CA LYS A 259 -54.29 -0.31 -21.71
C LYS A 259 -54.11 -1.73 -21.03
N PRO A 260 -54.72 -2.10 -19.87
CA PRO A 260 -53.98 -2.60 -18.69
C PRO A 260 -54.31 -4.05 -18.27
N VAL A 261 -53.42 -4.70 -17.51
CA VAL A 261 -53.79 -5.80 -16.59
C VAL A 261 -52.98 -5.67 -15.29
N ALA A 262 -53.71 -5.71 -14.17
CA ALA A 262 -53.24 -5.50 -12.82
C ALA A 262 -52.53 -6.74 -12.24
N ALA A 263 -51.47 -6.53 -11.46
CA ALA A 263 -51.05 -7.43 -10.40
C ALA A 263 -50.25 -6.68 -9.32
N ALA A 264 -50.86 -6.62 -8.13
CA ALA A 264 -50.40 -6.29 -6.78
C ALA A 264 -48.96 -5.78 -6.55
N VAL A 265 -48.89 -4.57 -5.97
CA VAL A 265 -47.73 -3.99 -5.27
C VAL A 265 -47.79 -4.39 -3.80
N VAL A 266 -46.69 -4.93 -3.26
CA VAL A 266 -46.42 -4.99 -1.81
C VAL A 266 -45.39 -3.91 -1.47
N PRO A 267 -45.63 -3.00 -0.50
CA PRO A 267 -44.71 -1.90 -0.21
C PRO A 267 -43.58 -2.35 0.74
N LYS A 268 -42.33 -1.98 0.42
CA LYS A 268 -41.18 -2.03 1.34
C LYS A 268 -41.29 -0.88 2.36
N PRO A 269 -41.09 -1.11 3.67
CA PRO A 269 -41.22 -0.05 4.68
C PRO A 269 -40.00 0.87 4.74
N ALA A 270 -40.24 2.16 5.00
CA ALA A 270 -39.22 3.19 5.19
C ALA A 270 -38.35 2.95 6.45
N PRO A 271 -37.06 3.35 6.44
CA PRO A 271 -36.16 3.14 7.56
C PRO A 271 -36.50 4.08 8.74
N LYS A 272 -36.58 3.51 9.95
CA LYS A 272 -36.75 4.25 11.21
C LYS A 272 -35.40 4.82 11.70
N PRO A 273 -35.40 5.95 12.43
CA PRO A 273 -34.18 6.57 12.98
C PRO A 273 -33.55 5.70 14.09
N LYS A 274 -32.21 5.64 14.13
CA LYS A 274 -31.42 4.85 15.11
C LYS A 274 -31.45 5.49 16.52
N PRO A 275 -31.42 4.70 17.61
CA PRO A 275 -31.41 5.21 18.99
C PRO A 275 -30.03 5.79 19.41
N PRO A 276 -29.96 6.62 20.47
CA PRO A 276 -28.71 7.21 20.95
C PRO A 276 -27.76 6.17 21.57
N VAL A 277 -26.49 6.21 21.15
CA VAL A 277 -25.41 5.31 21.62
C VAL A 277 -25.00 5.70 23.05
N GLN A 278 -24.96 4.73 23.96
CA GLN A 278 -24.49 4.95 25.34
C GLN A 278 -22.95 5.14 25.37
N PRO A 279 -22.41 6.03 26.23
CA PRO A 279 -20.97 6.28 26.29
C PRO A 279 -20.19 5.07 26.82
N VAL A 280 -19.15 4.64 26.09
CA VAL A 280 -18.27 3.53 26.44
C VAL A 280 -16.99 4.09 27.07
N LYS A 281 -16.79 3.84 28.37
CA LYS A 281 -15.63 4.36 29.13
C LYS A 281 -14.55 3.29 29.28
N VAL A 282 -13.30 3.63 28.97
CA VAL A 282 -12.13 2.74 29.07
C VAL A 282 -11.01 3.43 29.84
N SER A 283 -10.42 2.75 30.83
CA SER A 283 -9.36 3.31 31.69
C SER A 283 -8.12 2.42 31.73
N TYR A 284 -6.97 3.04 31.49
CA TYR A 284 -5.61 2.50 31.70
C TYR A 284 -4.82 3.32 32.73
N GLU A 285 -5.51 3.97 33.67
CA GLU A 285 -4.88 4.73 34.73
C GLU A 285 -3.84 3.90 35.50
N SER A 286 -2.64 4.46 35.70
CA SER A 286 -1.55 3.84 36.47
C SER A 286 -1.16 2.43 35.99
N LYS A 287 -1.33 2.13 34.69
CA LYS A 287 -0.97 0.82 34.10
C LYS A 287 0.47 0.77 33.56
N ASN A 288 1.28 1.78 33.83
CA ASN A 288 2.66 1.91 33.34
C ASN A 288 2.74 1.86 31.80
N ILE A 289 1.73 2.42 31.13
CA ILE A 289 1.66 2.55 29.66
C ILE A 289 2.82 3.45 29.20
N THR A 290 3.55 2.99 28.18
CA THR A 290 4.63 3.72 27.51
C THR A 290 4.27 4.02 26.06
N ASP A 291 5.11 4.75 25.33
CA ASP A 291 4.88 5.05 23.90
C ASP A 291 4.73 3.78 23.04
N ALA A 292 5.44 2.71 23.41
CA ALA A 292 5.33 1.41 22.75
C ALA A 292 3.95 0.75 22.92
N ASP A 293 3.23 1.08 24.01
CA ASP A 293 1.91 0.54 24.31
C ASP A 293 0.77 1.31 23.62
N ILE A 294 1.05 2.51 23.10
CA ILE A 294 0.02 3.39 22.53
C ILE A 294 -0.68 2.74 21.34
N GLN A 295 0.04 2.02 20.49
CA GLN A 295 -0.57 1.26 19.38
C GLN A 295 -1.59 0.24 19.86
N ARG A 296 -1.32 -0.43 20.99
CA ARG A 296 -2.24 -1.39 21.60
C ARG A 296 -3.45 -0.68 22.21
N VAL A 297 -3.24 0.44 22.91
CA VAL A 297 -4.34 1.26 23.46
C VAL A 297 -5.26 1.75 22.34
N ILE A 298 -4.71 2.22 21.21
CA ILE A 298 -5.49 2.65 20.05
C ILE A 298 -6.32 1.47 19.51
N LYS A 299 -5.69 0.31 19.29
CA LYS A 299 -6.39 -0.86 18.79
C LYS A 299 -7.53 -1.32 19.72
N GLU A 300 -7.26 -1.44 21.01
CA GLU A 300 -8.20 -2.01 21.98
C GLU A 300 -9.32 -1.04 22.38
N ALA A 301 -8.96 0.20 22.71
CA ALA A 301 -9.93 1.16 23.26
C ALA A 301 -10.62 1.98 22.17
N ILE A 302 -9.87 2.42 21.17
CA ILE A 302 -10.33 3.40 20.16
C ILE A 302 -10.97 2.68 18.96
N VAL A 303 -10.35 1.60 18.47
CA VAL A 303 -10.83 0.87 17.29
C VAL A 303 -11.85 -0.20 17.66
N GLN A 304 -11.50 -1.10 18.59
CA GLN A 304 -12.36 -2.24 18.93
C GLN A 304 -13.53 -1.83 19.83
N GLN A 305 -13.26 -1.12 20.92
CA GLN A 305 -14.29 -0.75 21.89
C GLN A 305 -15.03 0.54 21.53
N GLN A 306 -14.56 1.28 20.51
CA GLN A 306 -15.12 2.58 20.11
C GLN A 306 -15.41 3.47 21.31
N CYS A 307 -14.46 3.56 22.25
CA CYS A 307 -14.66 4.27 23.50
C CYS A 307 -15.00 5.74 23.24
N THR A 308 -15.84 6.31 24.11
CA THR A 308 -16.16 7.73 24.13
C THR A 308 -15.36 8.47 25.19
N ASP A 309 -14.89 7.75 26.21
CA ASP A 309 -14.11 8.28 27.32
C ASP A 309 -12.89 7.39 27.54
N LEU A 310 -11.69 7.95 27.38
CA LEU A 310 -10.43 7.23 27.56
C LEU A 310 -9.65 7.85 28.73
N ASN A 311 -9.21 7.05 29.70
CA ASN A 311 -8.35 7.53 30.79
C ASN A 311 -6.94 6.92 30.69
N LEU A 312 -5.93 7.77 30.51
CA LEU A 312 -4.50 7.43 30.44
C LEU A 312 -3.68 8.15 31.52
N SER A 313 -4.32 8.67 32.58
CA SER A 313 -3.63 9.35 33.68
C SER A 313 -2.55 8.46 34.33
N TRP A 314 -1.51 9.11 34.87
CA TRP A 314 -0.45 8.47 35.65
C TRP A 314 0.31 7.36 34.89
N ASN A 315 0.58 7.58 33.61
CA ASN A 315 1.38 6.71 32.75
C ASN A 315 2.66 7.41 32.26
N LYS A 316 3.54 6.68 31.57
CA LYS A 316 4.85 7.15 31.09
C LYS A 316 4.81 7.40 29.58
N ILE A 317 3.84 8.21 29.16
CA ILE A 317 3.66 8.58 27.75
C ILE A 317 4.44 9.87 27.47
N THR A 318 5.31 9.84 26.47
CA THR A 318 6.09 11.02 26.06
C THR A 318 5.38 11.78 24.94
N ALA A 319 6.02 12.83 24.41
CA ALA A 319 5.50 13.57 23.26
C ALA A 319 5.29 12.69 22.01
N GLU A 320 6.11 11.65 21.82
CA GLU A 320 5.97 10.74 20.69
C GLU A 320 4.67 9.91 20.80
N GLY A 321 4.41 9.36 21.98
CA GLY A 321 3.14 8.70 22.29
C GLY A 321 1.93 9.64 22.20
N ALA A 322 2.10 10.91 22.57
CA ALA A 322 1.09 11.96 22.40
C ALA A 322 0.69 12.13 20.93
N VAL A 323 1.66 12.26 20.03
CA VAL A 323 1.43 12.44 18.60
C VAL A 323 0.74 11.21 18.01
N MET A 324 1.14 10.01 18.44
CA MET A 324 0.47 8.76 18.02
C MET A 324 -1.00 8.72 18.45
N LEU A 325 -1.30 9.08 19.70
CA LEU A 325 -2.68 9.20 20.19
C LEU A 325 -3.47 10.26 19.43
N ALA A 326 -2.90 11.46 19.26
CA ALA A 326 -3.56 12.59 18.62
C ALA A 326 -3.96 12.27 17.17
N LYS A 327 -3.08 11.59 16.42
CA LYS A 327 -3.36 11.13 15.05
C LYS A 327 -4.49 10.11 15.01
N ALA A 328 -4.51 9.17 15.96
CA ALA A 328 -5.55 8.14 16.03
C ALA A 328 -6.93 8.69 16.42
N LEU A 329 -6.95 9.77 17.21
CA LEU A 329 -8.17 10.44 17.64
C LEU A 329 -8.78 11.34 16.57
N ARG A 330 -8.04 11.65 15.48
CA ARG A 330 -8.41 12.66 14.47
C ARG A 330 -9.73 12.40 13.72
N ASN A 331 -10.31 11.19 13.79
CA ASN A 331 -11.62 10.87 13.20
C ASN A 331 -12.36 9.79 14.01
N ASN A 332 -12.25 9.81 15.34
CA ASN A 332 -12.81 8.76 16.21
C ASN A 332 -14.00 9.26 17.08
N THR A 333 -14.64 8.35 17.82
CA THR A 333 -15.79 8.56 18.71
C THR A 333 -15.42 9.03 20.11
N VAL A 334 -14.13 9.03 20.48
CA VAL A 334 -13.64 9.54 21.77
C VAL A 334 -13.95 11.03 21.87
N ARG A 335 -14.71 11.40 22.91
CA ARG A 335 -15.08 12.79 23.22
C ARG A 335 -14.40 13.32 24.47
N ASN A 336 -14.01 12.43 25.38
CA ASN A 336 -13.28 12.79 26.59
C ASN A 336 -12.00 11.95 26.66
N LEU A 337 -10.84 12.58 26.83
CA LEU A 337 -9.62 11.87 27.20
C LEU A 337 -8.95 12.53 28.41
N CYS A 338 -8.83 11.77 29.49
CA CYS A 338 -8.13 12.15 30.70
C CYS A 338 -6.68 11.67 30.61
N TYR A 339 -5.71 12.57 30.78
CA TYR A 339 -4.29 12.21 30.82
C TYR A 339 -3.50 13.19 31.70
N VAL A 340 -2.36 12.73 32.20
CA VAL A 340 -1.44 13.54 33.01
C VAL A 340 -0.02 13.31 32.54
N SER A 341 0.68 14.38 32.12
CA SER A 341 2.08 14.38 31.69
C SER A 341 2.89 15.38 32.52
N LEU A 342 4.20 15.14 32.70
CA LEU A 342 5.14 16.05 33.38
C LEU A 342 5.27 17.41 32.66
N ASP A 343 5.01 17.45 31.35
CA ASP A 343 4.89 18.68 30.55
C ASP A 343 3.49 18.76 29.94
N LYS A 344 2.51 19.01 30.81
CA LYS A 344 1.09 19.02 30.47
C LYS A 344 0.77 19.95 29.30
N LYS A 345 1.39 21.13 29.27
CA LYS A 345 1.13 22.18 28.26
C LYS A 345 1.59 21.78 26.86
N TYR A 346 2.80 21.25 26.73
CA TYR A 346 3.31 20.80 25.43
C TYR A 346 2.47 19.67 24.83
N PHE A 347 1.99 18.76 25.68
CA PHE A 347 1.13 17.66 25.27
C PHE A 347 -0.27 18.14 24.83
N GLU A 348 -0.82 19.16 25.51
CA GLU A 348 -2.09 19.80 25.13
C GLU A 348 -2.01 20.46 23.74
N ASP A 349 -0.93 21.21 23.46
CA ASP A 349 -0.73 21.86 22.17
C ASP A 349 -0.63 20.85 21.01
N ILE A 350 -0.04 19.67 21.26
CA ILE A 350 0.00 18.56 20.30
C ILE A 350 -1.40 17.97 20.07
N LEU A 351 -2.18 17.74 21.11
CA LEU A 351 -3.53 17.19 20.93
C LEU A 351 -4.46 18.17 20.21
N ILE A 352 -4.40 19.46 20.54
CA ILE A 352 -5.21 20.51 19.90
C ILE A 352 -4.84 20.67 18.42
N SER A 353 -3.55 20.60 18.08
CA SER A 353 -3.11 20.77 16.69
C SER A 353 -3.48 19.59 15.78
N TYR A 354 -3.75 18.41 16.34
CA TYR A 354 -4.03 17.19 15.59
C TYR A 354 -5.47 16.68 15.73
N THR A 355 -6.30 17.27 16.59
CA THR A 355 -7.72 16.93 16.75
C THR A 355 -8.61 18.14 16.45
N SER A 356 -9.76 17.94 15.80
CA SER A 356 -10.69 19.01 15.41
C SER A 356 -11.69 19.40 16.51
N LEU A 357 -11.42 19.04 17.77
CA LEU A 357 -12.38 19.12 18.87
C LEU A 357 -11.84 20.07 19.94
N SER A 358 -12.40 21.28 19.98
CA SER A 358 -11.99 22.38 20.86
C SER A 358 -12.46 22.25 22.31
N GLU A 359 -13.14 21.17 22.69
CA GLU A 359 -13.76 21.02 24.01
C GLU A 359 -13.42 19.65 24.59
N TRP A 360 -12.27 19.58 25.25
CA TRP A 360 -11.91 18.46 26.10
C TRP A 360 -12.21 18.87 27.54
N ASN A 361 -13.13 18.16 28.20
CA ASN A 361 -13.49 18.47 29.59
C ASN A 361 -12.34 18.07 30.53
N HIS A 362 -11.88 19.04 31.31
CA HIS A 362 -10.81 18.91 32.27
C HIS A 362 -11.38 18.70 33.67
N GLU A 363 -11.35 17.47 34.17
CA GLU A 363 -11.35 17.17 35.61
C GLU A 363 -10.07 16.44 36.00
#